data_AF-A0A7V3T6X6-F1
#
_entry.id   AF-A0A7V3T6X6-F1
#
_cell.length_a   1.000
_cell.length_b   1.000
_cell.length_c   1.000
_cell.angle_alpha   90.00
_cell.angle_beta   90.00
_cell.angle_gamma   90.00
#
_symmetry.space_group_name_H-M   'P 1'
#
loop_
_entity.id
_entity.type
_entity.pdbx_description
1 polymer ?
#
loop_
_entity_poly.entity_id
_entity_poly.type
_entity_poly.pdbx_seq_one_letter_code
_entity_poly.pdbx_strand_id
1 'polypeptide(L)' 'MPAAKLPEALRYSLSISGVAGAVLGAYSVAEVRQNVAWAKSFQPLSAEARAALRQQGQPWAAAWGARFGPA' A
#
# COMPACT_ATOMS: atom_id res chain seq x y z
N MET A 1 0.91 9.85 -3.60
CA MET A 1 1.23 8.62 -4.35
C MET A 1 0.35 8.55 -5.59
N PRO A 2 0.88 8.18 -6.76
CA PRO A 2 0.08 7.99 -7.98
C PRO A 2 -0.95 6.86 -7.84
N ALA A 3 -2.14 7.00 -8.44
CA ALA A 3 -3.20 5.98 -8.40
C ALA A 3 -2.75 4.63 -9.00
N ALA A 4 -1.85 4.65 -9.99
CA ALA A 4 -1.28 3.45 -10.61
C ALA A 4 -0.50 2.56 -9.62
N LYS A 5 -0.11 3.08 -8.45
CA LYS A 5 0.64 2.35 -7.40
C LYS A 5 -0.24 1.68 -6.35
N LEU A 6 -1.57 1.81 -6.44
CA LEU A 6 -2.51 1.24 -5.46
C LEU A 6 -2.35 -0.30 -5.30
N PRO A 7 -2.21 -1.11 -6.36
CA PRO A 7 -1.99 -2.54 -6.21
C PRO A 7 -0.69 -2.87 -5.47
N GLU A 8 0.40 -2.18 -5.79
CA GLU A 8 1.69 -2.35 -5.12
C GLU A 8 1.66 -1.85 -3.69
N ALA A 9 0.87 -0.82 -3.37
CA ALA A 9 0.72 -0.32 -2.00
C ALA A 9 0.02 -1.34 -1.09
N LEU A 10 -1.01 -2.02 -1.60
CA LEU A 10 -1.64 -3.15 -0.89
C LEU A 10 -0.61 -4.26 -0.64
N ARG A 11 0.09 -4.68 -1.70
CA ARG A 11 1.10 -5.75 -1.61
C ARG A 11 2.24 -5.39 -0.66
N TYR A 12 2.70 -4.13 -0.70
CA TYR A 12 3.71 -3.61 0.21
C TYR A 12 3.27 -3.74 1.66
N SER A 13 2.08 -3.23 1.98
CA SER A 13 1.53 -3.24 3.34
C SER A 13 1.46 -4.67 3.90
N LEU A 14 0.95 -5.62 3.11
CA LEU A 14 0.83 -7.03 3.48
C LEU A 14 2.16 -7.82 3.43
N SER A 15 3.24 -7.22 2.89
CA SER A 15 4.58 -7.84 2.87
C SER A 15 5.50 -7.29 3.97
N ILE A 16 5.00 -6.45 4.88
CA ILE A 16 5.73 -5.98 6.05
C ILE A 16 5.62 -7.04 7.15
N SER A 17 6.76 -7.38 7.76
CA SER A 17 6.78 -8.32 8.89
C SER A 17 5.95 -7.79 10.06
N GLY A 18 5.08 -8.62 10.62
CA GLY A 18 4.17 -8.26 11.72
C GLY A 18 2.83 -7.66 11.30
N VAL A 19 2.61 -7.39 10.01
CA VAL A 19 1.31 -6.93 9.51
C VAL A 19 0.43 -8.15 9.19
N ALA A 20 -0.70 -8.27 9.90
CA ALA A 20 -1.66 -9.37 9.72
C ALA A 20 -2.76 -9.07 8.69
N GLY A 21 -2.97 -7.79 8.34
CA GLY A 21 -4.03 -7.39 7.42
C GLY A 21 -3.93 -5.92 6.99
N ALA A 22 -4.71 -5.57 5.97
CA ALA A 22 -4.80 -4.21 5.44
C ALA A 22 -6.26 -3.76 5.42
N VAL A 23 -6.52 -2.56 5.96
CA VAL A 23 -7.84 -1.92 5.91
C VAL A 23 -7.89 -0.99 4.71
N LEU A 24 -8.80 -1.25 3.78
CA LEU A 24 -8.94 -0.50 2.54
C LEU A 24 -10.20 0.37 2.55
N GLY A 25 -10.03 1.66 2.33
CA GLY A 25 -11.13 2.59 2.10
C GLY A 25 -11.66 2.48 0.66
N ALA A 26 -12.96 2.71 0.50
CA ALA A 26 -13.62 2.80 -0.80
C ALA A 26 -14.83 3.74 -0.69
N TYR A 27 -15.06 4.54 -1.74
CA TYR A 27 -16.20 5.43 -1.89
C TYR A 27 -17.28 4.83 -2.81
N SER A 28 -16.99 3.74 -3.51
CA SER A 28 -17.95 3.08 -4.41
C SER A 28 -17.90 1.56 -4.38
N VAL A 29 -18.97 0.91 -4.83
CA VAL A 29 -19.04 -0.55 -5.00
C VAL A 29 -18.00 -1.05 -6.01
N ALA A 30 -17.70 -0.27 -7.05
CA ALA A 30 -16.69 -0.63 -8.04
C ALA A 30 -15.29 -0.73 -7.40
N GLU A 31 -14.93 0.22 -6.53
CA GLU A 31 -13.68 0.20 -5.79
C GLU A 31 -13.61 -0.98 -4.80
N VAL A 32 -14.72 -1.33 -4.15
CA VAL A 32 -14.77 -2.53 -3.29
C VAL A 32 -14.47 -3.79 -4.09
N ARG A 33 -15.09 -3.95 -5.27
CA ARG A 33 -14.82 -5.10 -6.15
C ARG A 33 -13.37 -5.13 -6.61
N GLN A 34 -12.79 -3.96 -6.92
CA GLN A 34 -11.38 -3.84 -7.30
C GLN A 34 -10.44 -4.23 -6.15
N ASN A 35 -10.71 -3.77 -4.92
CA ASN A 35 -9.96 -4.12 -3.73
C ASN A 35 -9.98 -5.64 -3.48
N VAL A 36 -11.15 -6.28 -3.62
CA VAL A 36 -11.29 -7.74 -3.51
C VAL A 36 -10.49 -8.45 -4.60
N ALA A 37 -10.50 -7.96 -5.84
CA ALA A 37 -9.73 -8.54 -6.92
C ALA A 37 -8.21 -8.50 -6.63
N TRP A 38 -7.70 -7.37 -6.13
CA TRP A 38 -6.29 -7.26 -5.72
C TRP A 38 -5.93 -8.16 -4.54
N ALA A 39 -6.81 -8.29 -3.55
CA ALA A 39 -6.59 -9.19 -2.43
C ALA A 39 -6.56 -10.67 -2.87
N LYS A 40 -7.43 -11.06 -3.82
CA LYS A 40 -7.45 -12.41 -4.38
C LYS A 40 -6.23 -12.73 -5.23
N SER A 41 -5.66 -11.75 -5.92
CA SER A 41 -4.45 -11.91 -6.73
C SER A 41 -3.16 -11.62 -5.96
N PHE A 42 -3.23 -11.47 -4.63
CA PHE A 42 -2.10 -11.11 -3.81
C PHE A 42 -0.96 -12.13 -3.97
N GLN A 43 0.23 -11.59 -4.20
CA GLN A 43 1.49 -12.31 -4.14
C GLN A 43 2.46 -11.49 -3.29
N PRO A 44 3.09 -12.08 -2.26
CA PRO A 44 4.09 -11.39 -1.46
C PRO A 44 5.18 -10.77 -2.34
N LEU A 45 5.71 -9.63 -1.90
CA LEU A 45 6.88 -9.04 -2.54
C LEU A 45 8.15 -9.74 -2.07
N SER A 46 9.14 -9.85 -2.95
CA SER A 46 10.50 -10.19 -2.53
C SER A 46 11.07 -9.08 -1.65
N ALA A 47 12.16 -9.39 -0.93
CA ALA A 47 12.83 -8.40 -0.08
C ALA A 47 13.32 -7.19 -0.89
N GLU A 48 13.82 -7.44 -2.10
CA GLU A 48 14.34 -6.45 -3.05
C GLU A 48 13.20 -5.56 -3.58
N ALA A 49 12.09 -6.18 -4.02
CA ALA A 49 10.93 -5.45 -4.51
C ALA A 49 10.30 -4.57 -3.43
N ARG A 50 10.24 -5.08 -2.19
CA ARG A 50 9.78 -4.29 -1.03
C ARG A 50 10.73 -3.13 -0.73
N ALA A 51 12.04 -3.35 -0.78
CA ALA A 51 13.03 -2.29 -0.56
C ALA A 51 12.92 -1.18 -1.63
N ALA A 52 12.76 -1.55 -2.89
CA ALA A 52 12.57 -0.60 -4.00
C ALA A 52 11.30 0.25 -3.82
N LEU A 53 10.17 -0.36 -3.42
CA LEU A 53 8.95 0.38 -3.12
C LEU A 53 9.10 1.30 -1.90
N ARG A 54 9.85 0.88 -0.87
CA ARG A 54 10.14 1.75 0.29
C ARG A 54 10.91 2.99 -0.15
N GLN A 55 11.93 2.84 -1.00
CA GLN A 55 12.70 3.98 -1.52
C GLN A 55 11.83 4.93 -2.34
N GLN A 56 10.94 4.40 -3.21
CA GLN A 56 9.98 5.21 -3.97
C GLN A 56 8.98 5.95 -3.07
N GLY A 57 8.56 5.31 -1.97
CA GLY A 57 7.55 5.85 -1.05
C GLY A 57 8.05 6.95 -0.12
N GLN A 58 9.35 6.96 0.23
CA GLN A 58 9.93 7.97 1.14
C GLN A 58 9.62 9.42 0.75
N PRO A 59 9.87 9.87 -0.49
CA PRO A 59 9.55 11.25 -0.88
C PRO A 59 8.04 11.55 -0.80
N TRP A 60 7.17 10.57 -1.08
CA TRP A 60 5.72 10.77 -0.93
C TRP A 60 5.29 10.90 0.52
N ALA A 61 5.91 10.12 1.41
CA ALA A 61 5.65 10.21 2.85
C ALA A 61 6.11 11.57 3.40
N ALA A 62 7.30 12.03 3.01
CA ALA A 62 7.80 13.36 3.37
C ALA A 62 6.88 14.48 2.88
N ALA A 63 6.40 14.40 1.64
CA ALA A 63 5.47 15.37 1.07
C ALA A 63 4.07 15.33 1.72
N TRP A 64 3.62 14.17 2.20
CA TRP A 64 2.36 14.05 2.95
C TRP A 64 2.46 14.76 4.31
N GLY A 65 3.64 14.71 4.93
CA GLY A 65 3.88 15.27 6.25
C GLY A 65 3.27 14.45 7.39
N ALA A 66 3.41 14.98 8.60
CA ALA A 66 2.87 14.37 9.81
C ALA A 66 1.34 14.28 9.77
N ARG A 67 0.79 13.06 9.84
CA ARG A 67 -0.66 12.83 9.81
C ARG A 67 -1.32 12.88 11.19
N PHE A 68 -0.55 12.80 12.27
CA PHE A 68 -1.03 12.76 13.66
C PHE A 68 -0.26 13.70 14.62
N GLY A 69 0.37 14.75 14.10
CA GLY A 69 1.22 15.66 14.88
C GLY A 69 2.72 15.39 14.70
N PRO A 70 3.59 16.26 15.26
CA PRO A 70 5.03 16.17 15.06
C PRO A 70 5.59 14.80 15.45
N ALA A 71 6.62 14.36 14.70
CA ALA A 71 7.35 13.12 14.97
C ALA A 71 8.19 13.22 16.24
#